data_AF-A0A0U4X0A0-F1
#
_entry.id   AF-A0A0U4X0A0-F1
#
_cell.length_a   1.000
_cell.length_b   1.000
_cell.length_c   1.000
_cell.angle_alpha   90.00
_cell.angle_beta   90.00
_cell.angle_gamma   90.00
#
_symmetry.space_group_name_H-M   'P 1'
#
loop_
_entity.id
_entity.type
_entity.pdbx_description
1 polymer ?
#
loop_
_entity_poly.entity_id
_entity_poly.type
_entity_poly.pdbx_seq_one_letter_code
_entity_poly.pdbx_strand_id
1 'polypeptide(L)'
;MPHGNLTDAEPEQVQRDRAHRRMAQIADELAEWGATLLVEQLSNIDTYGVRTVEQLLETVREARALCDRGSIAIQFDTWHLARAGVDLEAFFLEHGDDAGHIQIGDMPDRGGPGMGSLPIAALIDSALARGYRGRIALEYSHFDTDPFQWMPAWYAAAD
;
A
#
# COMPACT_ATOMS: atom_id res chain seq x y z
N MET A 1 5.97 -23.37 -1.99
CA MET A 1 6.64 -22.25 -1.30
C MET A 1 5.89 -20.98 -1.67
N PRO A 2 5.68 -20.02 -0.76
CA PRO A 2 5.16 -18.71 -1.14
C PRO A 2 6.11 -18.10 -2.18
N HIS A 3 5.56 -17.65 -3.31
CA HIS A 3 6.33 -16.98 -4.35
C HIS A 3 6.64 -15.53 -3.89
N GLY A 4 7.81 -15.01 -4.24
CA GLY A 4 8.16 -13.60 -4.01
C GLY A 4 8.90 -13.28 -2.70
N ASN A 5 9.07 -14.25 -1.80
CA ASN A 5 9.90 -14.07 -0.61
C ASN A 5 11.39 -14.20 -0.96
N LEU A 6 12.21 -13.41 -0.28
CA LEU A 6 13.66 -13.55 -0.26
C LEU A 6 14.06 -14.93 0.27
N THR A 7 15.11 -15.48 -0.31
CA THR A 7 15.69 -16.78 0.08
C THR A 7 17.20 -16.69 0.23
N ASP A 8 17.80 -17.63 0.94
CA ASP A 8 19.26 -17.70 1.07
C ASP A 8 19.94 -18.40 -0.13
N ALA A 9 19.19 -18.79 -1.15
CA ALA A 9 19.69 -19.54 -2.31
C ALA A 9 20.59 -18.70 -3.22
N GLU A 10 20.47 -17.37 -3.18
CA GLU A 10 21.27 -16.43 -3.97
C GLU A 10 21.31 -15.05 -3.28
N PRO A 11 22.28 -14.17 -3.62
CA PRO A 11 22.38 -12.85 -2.99
C PRO A 11 21.09 -12.03 -3.12
N GLU A 12 20.72 -11.31 -2.06
CA GLU A 12 19.50 -10.49 -2.02
C GLU A 12 19.41 -9.51 -3.19
N GLN A 13 20.51 -8.84 -3.55
CA GLN A 13 20.54 -7.89 -4.67
C GLN A 13 20.13 -8.56 -5.99
N VAL A 14 20.55 -9.80 -6.24
CA VAL A 14 20.18 -10.53 -7.46
C VAL A 14 18.67 -10.81 -7.49
N GLN A 15 18.07 -11.08 -6.33
CA GLN A 15 16.63 -11.28 -6.19
C GLN A 15 15.87 -9.97 -6.42
N ARG A 16 16.35 -8.85 -5.87
CA ARG A 16 15.78 -7.50 -6.08
C ARG A 16 15.84 -7.07 -7.55
N ASP A 17 17.01 -7.19 -8.19
CA ASP A 17 17.19 -6.84 -9.60
C ASP A 17 16.29 -7.67 -10.54
N ARG A 18 16.07 -8.94 -10.18
CA ARG A 18 15.12 -9.79 -10.90
C ARG A 18 13.68 -9.35 -10.63
N ALA A 19 13.33 -8.99 -9.40
CA ALA A 19 12.01 -8.48 -9.06
C ALA A 19 11.68 -7.19 -9.82
N HIS A 20 12.59 -6.21 -9.86
CA HIS A 20 12.38 -4.94 -10.58
C HIS A 20 12.12 -5.17 -12.07
N ARG A 21 12.94 -6.01 -12.73
CA ARG A 21 12.74 -6.38 -14.14
C ARG A 21 11.41 -7.09 -14.37
N ARG A 22 11.00 -7.97 -13.45
CA ARG A 22 9.71 -8.67 -13.55
C ARG A 22 8.53 -7.72 -13.35
N MET A 23 8.60 -6.80 -12.40
CA MET A 23 7.57 -5.79 -12.20
C MET A 23 7.40 -4.91 -13.43
N ALA A 24 8.49 -4.44 -14.04
CA ALA A 24 8.44 -3.67 -15.28
C ALA A 24 7.76 -4.45 -16.43
N GLN A 25 8.17 -5.70 -16.65
CA GLN A 25 7.55 -6.58 -17.66
C GLN A 25 6.05 -6.76 -17.43
N ILE A 26 5.65 -7.04 -16.19
CA ILE A 26 4.24 -7.22 -15.83
C ILE A 26 3.48 -5.91 -16.04
N ALA A 27 4.05 -4.77 -15.66
CA ALA A 27 3.42 -3.47 -15.86
C ALA A 27 3.21 -3.14 -17.35
N ASP A 28 4.18 -3.46 -18.20
CA ASP A 28 4.07 -3.28 -19.66
C ASP A 28 2.99 -4.19 -20.29
N GLU A 29 2.84 -5.42 -19.78
CA GLU A 29 1.75 -6.33 -20.17
C GLU A 29 0.37 -5.83 -19.69
N LEU A 30 0.30 -5.31 -18.45
CA LEU A 30 -0.91 -4.75 -17.87
C LEU A 30 -1.38 -3.45 -18.56
N ALA A 31 -0.46 -2.76 -19.25
CA ALA A 31 -0.78 -1.54 -20.01
C ALA A 31 -1.86 -1.77 -21.06
N GLU A 32 -1.94 -2.97 -21.65
CA GLU A 32 -2.98 -3.32 -22.63
C GLU A 32 -4.40 -3.30 -22.05
N TRP A 33 -4.51 -3.40 -20.73
CA TRP A 33 -5.75 -3.40 -19.96
C TRP A 33 -5.98 -2.08 -19.23
N GLY A 34 -5.09 -1.11 -19.38
CA GLY A 34 -5.10 0.13 -18.60
C GLY A 34 -4.94 -0.11 -17.10
N ALA A 35 -4.29 -1.21 -16.71
CA ALA A 35 -4.08 -1.58 -15.31
C ALA A 35 -2.72 -1.09 -14.80
N THR A 36 -2.67 -0.78 -13.50
CA THR A 36 -1.46 -0.35 -12.78
C THR A 36 -0.99 -1.48 -11.88
N LEU A 37 0.31 -1.79 -11.94
CA LEU A 37 0.96 -2.68 -10.97
C LEU A 37 1.18 -1.91 -9.67
N LEU A 38 0.78 -2.49 -8.54
CA LEU A 38 0.94 -1.88 -7.23
C LEU A 38 2.06 -2.57 -6.44
N VAL A 39 2.84 -1.79 -5.71
CA VAL A 39 3.88 -2.27 -4.79
C VAL A 39 3.52 -1.85 -3.37
N GLU A 40 3.45 -2.81 -2.47
CA GLU A 40 3.11 -2.61 -1.06
C GLU A 40 4.33 -2.88 -0.17
N GLN A 41 4.50 -2.05 0.86
CA GLN A 41 5.43 -2.34 1.95
C GLN A 41 4.76 -3.24 2.98
N LEU A 42 5.40 -4.34 3.34
CA LEU A 42 4.89 -5.29 4.32
C LEU A 42 5.96 -5.60 5.37
N SER A 43 5.64 -5.40 6.66
CA SER A 43 6.62 -5.51 7.75
C SER A 43 6.54 -6.80 8.58
N ASN A 44 5.49 -7.61 8.41
CA ASN A 44 5.15 -8.71 9.32
C ASN A 44 5.88 -10.04 9.07
N ILE A 45 6.52 -10.23 7.91
CA ILE A 45 7.27 -11.45 7.58
C ILE A 45 8.72 -11.10 7.23
N ASP A 46 9.67 -11.85 7.82
CA ASP A 46 11.08 -11.48 7.71
C ASP A 46 11.65 -11.58 6.30
N THR A 47 11.09 -12.48 5.51
CA THR A 47 11.53 -12.79 4.14
C THR A 47 10.83 -11.98 3.07
N TYR A 48 10.04 -10.96 3.42
CA TYR A 48 9.49 -10.05 2.42
C TYR A 48 10.57 -9.18 1.77
N GLY A 49 10.44 -8.94 0.47
CA GLY A 49 11.40 -8.14 -0.30
C GLY A 49 11.28 -6.63 -0.07
N VAL A 50 10.11 -6.15 0.37
CA VAL A 50 9.80 -4.73 0.59
C VAL A 50 9.26 -4.55 2.01
N ARG A 51 10.15 -4.33 2.96
CA ARG A 51 9.84 -4.24 4.40
C ARG A 51 9.98 -2.86 4.99
N THR A 52 10.69 -1.95 4.33
CA THR A 52 10.84 -0.56 4.77
C THR A 52 10.34 0.39 3.71
N VAL A 53 10.09 1.65 4.10
CA VAL A 53 9.70 2.69 3.15
C VAL A 53 10.81 2.97 2.14
N GLU A 54 12.06 2.93 2.56
CA GLU A 54 13.20 3.12 1.67
C GLU A 54 13.23 2.03 0.59
N GLN A 55 12.98 0.77 0.98
CA GLN A 55 12.88 -0.34 0.04
C GLN A 55 11.69 -0.19 -0.90
N LEU A 56 10.54 0.33 -0.43
CA LEU A 56 9.36 0.59 -1.26
C LEU A 56 9.68 1.64 -2.33
N LEU A 57 10.22 2.78 -1.92
CA LEU A 57 10.57 3.88 -2.80
C LEU A 57 11.65 3.47 -3.81
N GLU A 58 12.67 2.73 -3.37
CA GLU A 58 13.69 2.16 -4.25
C GLU A 58 13.08 1.20 -5.26
N THR A 59 12.27 0.24 -4.81
CA THR A 59 11.63 -0.78 -5.67
C THR A 59 10.78 -0.12 -6.74
N VAL A 60 9.93 0.85 -6.37
CA VAL A 60 9.07 1.58 -7.31
C VAL A 60 9.92 2.38 -8.30
N ARG A 61 10.94 3.10 -7.82
CA ARG A 61 11.85 3.89 -8.68
C ARG A 61 12.57 3.01 -9.70
N GLU A 62 13.20 1.93 -9.26
CA GLU A 62 13.97 1.02 -10.12
C GLU A 62 13.07 0.28 -11.11
N ALA A 63 11.90 -0.19 -10.68
CA ALA A 63 10.96 -0.84 -11.59
C ALA A 63 10.39 0.13 -12.63
N ARG A 64 10.05 1.38 -12.23
CA ARG A 64 9.60 2.42 -13.16
C ARG A 64 10.67 2.78 -14.20
N ALA A 65 11.94 2.82 -13.79
CA ALA A 65 13.04 3.12 -14.71
C ALA A 65 13.24 2.05 -15.81
N LEU A 66 12.75 0.84 -15.58
CA LEU A 66 12.81 -0.28 -16.52
C LEU A 66 11.50 -0.48 -17.31
N CYS A 67 10.44 0.23 -16.95
CA CYS A 67 9.10 0.13 -17.51
C CYS A 67 8.97 1.09 -18.71
N ASP A 68 8.46 0.60 -19.85
CA ASP A 68 8.36 1.40 -21.07
C ASP A 68 7.00 2.10 -21.18
N ARG A 69 5.91 1.33 -21.06
CA ARG A 69 4.54 1.77 -21.34
C ARG A 69 3.55 1.48 -20.22
N GLY A 70 3.96 0.68 -19.23
CA GLY A 70 3.16 0.33 -18.06
C GLY A 70 3.06 1.45 -17.01
N SER A 71 2.23 1.18 -16.01
CA SER A 71 2.08 2.03 -14.82
C SER A 71 2.41 1.22 -13.58
N ILE A 72 3.25 1.78 -12.71
CA ILE A 72 3.62 1.22 -11.41
C ILE A 72 3.37 2.28 -10.35
N ALA A 73 2.70 1.93 -9.26
CA ALA A 73 2.35 2.86 -8.19
C ALA A 73 2.46 2.21 -6.80
N ILE A 74 2.42 3.03 -5.76
CA ILE A 74 2.43 2.57 -4.37
C ILE A 74 1.03 2.08 -3.98
N GLN A 75 0.97 0.95 -3.28
CA GLN A 75 -0.18 0.58 -2.46
C GLN A 75 0.03 1.12 -1.06
N PHE A 76 -0.77 2.10 -0.67
CA PHE A 76 -0.65 2.80 0.59
C PHE A 76 -1.54 2.10 1.65
N ASP A 77 -0.99 1.15 2.38
CA ASP A 77 -1.64 0.55 3.56
C ASP A 77 -1.25 1.32 4.83
N THR A 78 -2.22 1.97 5.47
CA THR A 78 -1.97 2.80 6.67
C THR A 78 -1.42 1.99 7.83
N TRP A 79 -1.86 0.74 8.01
CA TRP A 79 -1.47 -0.10 9.12
C TRP A 79 -0.04 -0.63 8.94
N HIS A 80 0.32 -1.12 7.76
CA HIS A 80 1.66 -1.65 7.50
C HIS A 80 2.74 -0.57 7.62
N LEU A 81 2.47 0.62 7.06
CA LEU A 81 3.34 1.79 7.19
C LEU A 81 3.47 2.23 8.65
N ALA A 82 2.36 2.41 9.37
CA ALA A 82 2.41 2.81 10.78
C ALA A 82 3.12 1.76 11.66
N ARG A 83 2.90 0.46 11.41
CA ARG A 83 3.58 -0.62 12.11
C ARG A 83 5.09 -0.63 11.86
N ALA A 84 5.54 -0.14 10.70
CA ALA A 84 6.95 0.08 10.39
C ALA A 84 7.53 1.37 11.02
N GLY A 85 6.73 2.12 11.81
CA GLY A 85 7.15 3.34 12.49
C GLY A 85 7.11 4.59 11.60
N VAL A 86 6.40 4.54 10.47
CA VAL A 86 6.29 5.65 9.53
C VAL A 86 5.33 6.71 10.07
N ASP A 87 5.76 7.97 10.01
CA ASP A 87 4.86 9.12 10.17
C ASP A 87 3.97 9.22 8.94
N LEU A 88 2.72 8.77 9.06
CA LEU A 88 1.78 8.68 7.94
C LEU A 88 1.43 10.05 7.35
N GLU A 89 1.36 11.10 8.17
CA GLU A 89 0.99 12.43 7.67
C GLU A 89 2.12 12.99 6.81
N ALA A 90 3.35 12.93 7.32
CA ALA A 90 4.53 13.35 6.58
C ALA A 90 4.72 12.52 5.31
N PHE A 91 4.61 11.19 5.41
CA PHE A 91 4.76 10.30 4.27
C PHE A 91 3.68 10.52 3.20
N PHE A 92 2.43 10.75 3.61
CA PHE A 92 1.34 11.05 2.68
C PHE A 92 1.52 12.41 1.99
N LEU A 93 2.04 13.42 2.69
CA LEU A 93 2.30 14.73 2.10
C LEU A 93 3.34 14.67 0.97
N GLU A 94 4.35 13.81 1.13
CA GLU A 94 5.46 13.63 0.19
C GLU A 94 5.13 12.65 -0.94
N HIS A 95 4.48 11.52 -0.62
CA HIS A 95 4.30 10.40 -1.56
C HIS A 95 2.84 10.03 -1.84
N GLY A 96 1.86 10.79 -1.33
CA GLY A 96 0.44 10.51 -1.54
C GLY A 96 0.02 10.52 -3.01
N ASP A 97 0.70 11.31 -3.85
CA ASP A 97 0.42 11.38 -5.28
C ASP A 97 0.98 10.17 -6.06
N ASP A 98 1.89 9.40 -5.47
CA ASP A 98 2.40 8.13 -6.00
C ASP A 98 1.49 6.93 -5.67
N ALA A 99 0.45 7.14 -4.85
CA ALA A 99 -0.47 6.08 -4.45
C ALA A 99 -1.45 5.75 -5.58
N GLY A 100 -1.39 4.50 -6.06
CA GLY A 100 -2.37 3.95 -7.00
C GLY A 100 -3.58 3.34 -6.29
N HIS A 101 -3.41 2.95 -5.01
CA HIS A 101 -4.47 2.46 -4.16
C HIS A 101 -4.21 2.78 -2.69
N ILE A 102 -5.26 2.92 -1.89
CA ILE A 102 -5.18 3.15 -0.44
C ILE A 102 -5.96 2.04 0.26
N GLN A 103 -5.34 1.42 1.25
CA GLN A 103 -5.96 0.50 2.21
C GLN A 103 -5.90 1.14 3.60
N ILE A 104 -6.97 0.97 4.37
CA ILE A 104 -7.07 1.51 5.73
C ILE A 104 -7.21 0.41 6.76
N GLY A 105 -6.41 0.55 7.81
CA GLY A 105 -6.46 -0.19 9.06
C GLY A 105 -5.79 0.63 10.16
N ASP A 106 -6.42 0.66 11.33
CA ASP A 106 -6.00 1.49 12.47
C ASP A 106 -5.04 0.74 13.40
N MET A 107 -4.09 1.45 14.02
CA MET A 107 -3.13 0.86 14.96
C MET A 107 -3.64 0.97 16.40
N PRO A 108 -3.38 -0.02 17.27
CA PRO A 108 -2.43 -1.13 17.07
C PRO A 108 -3.02 -2.39 16.43
N ASP A 109 -4.32 -2.64 16.57
CA ASP A 109 -4.91 -3.97 16.34
C ASP A 109 -5.38 -4.22 14.90
N ARG A 110 -5.03 -3.33 13.97
CA ARG A 110 -5.56 -3.29 12.60
C ARG A 110 -7.07 -3.14 12.61
N GLY A 111 -7.61 -2.30 13.49
CA GLY A 111 -9.04 -2.05 13.66
C GLY A 111 -9.62 -1.09 12.62
N GLY A 112 -10.93 -0.86 12.67
CA GLY A 112 -11.59 0.13 11.81
C GLY A 112 -11.15 1.57 12.14
N PRO A 113 -11.37 2.53 11.23
CA PRO A 113 -11.02 3.94 11.44
C PRO A 113 -11.55 4.51 12.77
N GLY A 114 -10.68 5.13 13.57
CA GLY A 114 -11.05 5.75 14.84
C GLY A 114 -11.14 4.77 16.02
N MET A 115 -10.87 3.49 15.80
CA MET A 115 -10.70 2.49 16.88
C MET A 115 -9.28 2.48 17.45
N GLY A 116 -8.35 3.18 16.81
CA GLY A 116 -6.95 3.26 17.19
C GLY A 116 -6.44 4.70 17.30
N SER A 117 -5.16 4.89 16.97
CA SER A 117 -4.48 6.19 17.09
C SER A 117 -4.10 6.85 15.76
N LEU A 118 -4.35 6.20 14.62
CA LEU A 118 -3.94 6.75 13.32
C LEU A 118 -4.92 7.84 12.85
N PRO A 119 -4.42 8.89 12.18
CA PRO A 119 -5.25 9.98 11.66
C PRO A 119 -5.96 9.60 10.35
N ILE A 120 -6.63 8.43 10.29
CA ILE A 120 -7.17 7.87 9.04
C ILE A 120 -8.17 8.80 8.37
N ALA A 121 -9.09 9.41 9.13
CA ALA A 121 -10.07 10.34 8.56
C ALA A 121 -9.40 11.55 7.89
N ALA A 122 -8.41 12.16 8.55
CA ALA A 122 -7.66 13.29 8.00
C ALA A 122 -6.84 12.90 6.76
N LEU A 123 -6.29 11.68 6.74
CA LEU A 123 -5.59 11.15 5.58
C LEU A 123 -6.53 10.98 4.38
N ILE A 124 -7.73 10.43 4.60
CA ILE A 124 -8.75 10.28 3.55
C ILE A 124 -9.16 11.66 3.01
N ASP A 125 -9.45 12.62 3.89
CA ASP A 125 -9.83 13.99 3.50
C ASP A 125 -8.70 14.65 2.68
N SER A 126 -7.45 14.51 3.13
CA SER A 126 -6.27 15.00 2.43
C SER A 126 -6.12 14.36 1.05
N ALA A 127 -6.30 13.04 0.93
CA ALA A 127 -6.23 12.34 -0.34
C ALA A 127 -7.28 12.83 -1.33
N LEU A 128 -8.54 12.94 -0.89
CA LEU A 128 -9.63 13.42 -1.73
C LEU A 128 -9.41 14.87 -2.17
N ALA A 129 -8.95 15.73 -1.26
CA ALA A 129 -8.64 17.14 -1.53
C ALA A 129 -7.48 17.30 -2.53
N ARG A 130 -6.47 16.42 -2.48
CA ARG A 130 -5.33 16.39 -3.41
C ARG A 130 -5.65 15.75 -4.76
N GLY A 131 -6.86 15.24 -4.96
CA GLY A 131 -7.29 14.74 -6.26
C GLY A 131 -7.29 13.22 -6.37
N TYR A 132 -7.05 12.46 -5.30
CA TYR A 132 -7.20 11.01 -5.34
C TYR A 132 -8.66 10.66 -5.68
N ARG A 133 -8.84 9.81 -6.69
CA ARG A 133 -10.15 9.32 -7.16
C ARG A 133 -10.23 7.79 -7.17
N GLY A 134 -9.17 7.11 -6.72
CA GLY A 134 -9.15 5.67 -6.61
C GLY A 134 -10.05 5.17 -5.48
N ARG A 135 -10.18 3.85 -5.36
CA ARG A 135 -10.91 3.22 -4.25
C ARG A 135 -10.07 3.28 -2.97
N ILE A 136 -10.75 3.34 -1.83
CA ILE A 136 -10.14 3.17 -0.51
C ILE A 136 -10.67 1.86 0.05
N ALA A 137 -9.80 0.88 0.24
CA ALA A 137 -10.15 -0.46 0.70
C ALA A 137 -10.13 -0.54 2.23
N LEU A 138 -11.13 -1.21 2.77
CA LEU A 138 -11.30 -1.45 4.20
C LEU A 138 -10.60 -2.75 4.58
N GLU A 139 -9.29 -2.72 4.81
CA GLU A 139 -8.49 -3.89 5.17
C GLU A 139 -8.17 -3.93 6.67
N TYR A 140 -9.22 -3.81 7.48
CA TYR A 140 -9.12 -3.93 8.92
C TYR A 140 -9.74 -5.25 9.42
N SER A 141 -9.23 -5.71 10.55
CA SER A 141 -9.87 -6.73 11.38
C SER A 141 -11.05 -6.10 12.12
N HIS A 142 -12.18 -6.79 12.15
CA HIS A 142 -13.29 -6.43 13.03
C HIS A 142 -13.44 -7.50 14.12
N PHE A 143 -13.75 -7.05 15.33
CA PHE A 143 -13.90 -7.92 16.50
C PHE A 143 -15.36 -8.07 16.95
N ASP A 144 -16.25 -7.24 16.41
CA ASP A 144 -17.69 -7.27 16.63
C ASP A 144 -18.45 -7.88 15.45
N THR A 145 -19.75 -8.08 15.64
CA THR A 145 -20.67 -8.57 14.60
C THR A 145 -20.91 -7.56 13.48
N ASP A 146 -20.76 -6.26 13.76
CA ASP A 146 -20.87 -5.18 12.76
C ASP A 146 -19.47 -4.63 12.42
N PRO A 147 -18.95 -4.91 11.21
CA PRO A 147 -17.66 -4.38 10.78
C PRO A 147 -17.68 -2.87 10.52
N PHE A 148 -18.85 -2.23 10.43
CA PHE A 148 -19.02 -0.82 10.07
C PHE A 148 -19.40 0.08 11.25
N GLN A 149 -19.32 -0.41 12.49
CA GLN A 149 -19.69 0.37 13.68
C GLN A 149 -18.96 1.72 13.84
N TRP A 150 -17.81 1.88 13.18
CA TRP A 150 -17.04 3.13 13.14
C TRP A 150 -17.66 4.18 12.21
N MET A 151 -18.52 3.79 11.29
CA MET A 151 -19.15 4.70 10.34
C MET A 151 -20.23 5.52 11.06
N PRO A 152 -20.34 6.83 10.77
CA PRO A 152 -21.44 7.63 11.28
C PRO A 152 -22.80 7.03 10.90
N ALA A 153 -23.77 7.07 11.82
CA ALA A 153 -25.08 6.44 11.62
C ALA A 153 -25.83 6.88 10.35
N TRP A 154 -25.54 8.07 9.81
CA TRP A 154 -26.18 8.57 8.58
C TRP A 154 -25.57 8.00 7.29
N TYR A 155 -24.38 7.40 7.34
CA TYR A 155 -23.82 6.65 6.20
C TYR A 155 -24.52 5.30 6.00
N ALA A 156 -25.00 4.67 7.07
CA ALA A 156 -25.73 3.39 7.01
C ALA A 156 -27.18 3.54 6.49
N ALA A 157 -27.66 4.78 6.33
CA ALA A 157 -29.02 5.11 5.94
C ALA A 157 -29.13 5.62 4.48
N ALA A 158 -28.03 5.63 3.73
CA ALA A 158 -28.03 6.02 2.32
C ALA A 158 -28.24 4.78 1.44
N ASP A 159 -29.47 4.62 0.96
CA ASP A 159 -29.85 3.69 -0.14
C ASP A 159 -29.26 4.14 -1.49
#